data_AF-A0A8W8NZF1-F1
#
_entry.id   AF-A0A8W8NZF1-F1
#
_cell.length_a   1.000
_cell.length_b   1.000
_cell.length_c   1.000
_cell.angle_alpha   90.00
_cell.angle_beta   90.00
_cell.angle_gamma   90.00
#
_symmetry.space_group_name_H-M   'P 1'
#
loop_
_entity.id
_entity.type
_entity.pdbx_description
1 polymer ?
#
loop_
_entity_poly.entity_id
_entity_poly.type
_entity_poly.pdbx_seq_one_letter_code
_entity_poly.pdbx_strand_id
1 'polypeptide(L)'
;MQHLLRFIVILTTVLTFCEATISSACLRCICNVESGCRPIGCRYDVYSYSCGYFQIKEEYWEDCGRPGTSYKGCANDYTCASNCVRAYMKRYIGGSGCPANCESYA
;
A
#
# COMPACT_ATOMS: atom_id res chain seq x y z
N MET A 1 -47.29 2.41 -37.35
CA MET A 1 -47.74 1.58 -36.20
C MET A 1 -46.58 0.68 -35.78
N GLN A 2 -46.39 0.54 -34.47
CA GLN A 2 -45.50 -0.38 -33.75
C GLN A 2 -43.98 -0.24 -34.04
N HIS A 3 -43.28 0.59 -33.26
CA HIS A 3 -42.67 0.17 -31.99
C HIS A 3 -41.87 -1.12 -32.13
N LEU A 4 -40.56 -1.00 -32.32
CA LEU A 4 -39.67 -1.87 -31.58
C LEU A 4 -38.41 -1.09 -31.21
N LEU A 5 -38.47 -0.57 -29.98
CA LEU A 5 -37.35 -0.03 -29.27
C LEU A 5 -36.21 -1.04 -29.30
N ARG A 6 -35.21 -0.80 -30.13
CA ARG A 6 -33.86 -1.24 -29.80
C ARG A 6 -33.34 -0.20 -28.82
N PHE A 7 -33.80 -0.32 -27.57
CA PHE A 7 -33.02 0.14 -26.44
C PHE A 7 -31.65 -0.50 -26.62
N ILE A 8 -30.70 0.28 -27.10
CA ILE A 8 -29.30 0.00 -26.88
C ILE A 8 -29.14 0.16 -25.38
N VAL A 9 -29.48 -0.89 -24.63
CA VAL A 9 -29.05 -1.04 -23.26
C VAL A 9 -27.55 -1.22 -23.39
N ILE A 10 -26.82 -0.10 -23.39
CA ILE A 10 -25.40 -0.11 -23.13
C ILE A 10 -25.33 -0.63 -21.70
N LEU A 11 -25.22 -1.95 -21.56
CA LEU A 11 -24.84 -2.59 -20.32
C LEU A 11 -23.37 -2.20 -20.11
N THR A 12 -23.14 -0.96 -19.68
CA THR A 12 -21.88 -0.56 -19.08
C THR A 12 -21.81 -1.34 -17.80
N THR A 13 -21.30 -2.57 -17.89
CA THR A 13 -20.75 -3.28 -16.75
C THR A 13 -19.72 -2.32 -16.16
N VAL A 14 -20.10 -1.65 -15.06
CA VAL A 14 -19.16 -0.92 -14.23
C VAL A 14 -18.25 -2.01 -13.68
N LEU A 15 -17.16 -2.30 -14.40
CA LEU A 15 -16.05 -3.07 -13.88
C LEU A 15 -15.52 -2.23 -12.73
N THR A 16 -16.06 -2.51 -11.55
CA THR A 16 -15.54 -1.96 -10.31
C THR A 16 -14.23 -2.71 -10.13
N PHE A 17 -13.14 -2.14 -10.67
CA PHE A 17 -11.80 -2.60 -10.38
C PHE A 17 -11.63 -2.39 -8.88
N CYS A 18 -11.82 -3.45 -8.10
CA CYS A 18 -11.43 -3.46 -6.72
C CYS A 18 -9.90 -3.39 -6.75
N GLU A 19 -9.36 -2.16 -6.70
CA GLU A 19 -7.94 -1.97 -6.50
C GLU A 19 -7.61 -2.69 -5.19
N ALA A 20 -6.95 -3.84 -5.31
CA ALA A 20 -6.52 -4.64 -4.17
C ALA A 20 -5.39 -3.87 -3.49
N THR A 21 -5.77 -2.92 -2.66
CA THR A 21 -4.88 -2.18 -1.78
C THR A 21 -4.88 -2.89 -0.44
N ILE A 22 -3.73 -2.93 0.22
CA ILE A 22 -3.61 -3.46 1.57
C ILE A 22 -4.66 -2.80 2.49
N SER A 23 -5.45 -3.63 3.18
CA SER A 23 -6.53 -3.14 4.05
C SER A 23 -5.97 -2.37 5.24
N SER A 24 -6.78 -1.47 5.82
CA SER A 24 -6.42 -0.73 7.03
C SER A 24 -6.16 -1.66 8.23
N ALA A 25 -6.89 -2.77 8.32
CA ALA A 25 -6.70 -3.78 9.35
C ALA A 25 -5.32 -4.47 9.19
N CYS A 26 -4.96 -4.86 7.97
CA CYS A 26 -3.66 -5.47 7.68
C CYS A 26 -2.51 -4.49 8.00
N LEU A 27 -2.60 -3.25 7.51
CA LEU A 27 -1.63 -2.19 7.83
C LEU A 27 -1.48 -1.98 9.34
N ARG A 28 -2.59 -1.98 10.09
CA ARG A 28 -2.54 -1.84 11.54
C ARG A 28 -1.78 -3.00 12.19
N CYS A 29 -1.99 -4.23 11.75
CA CYS A 29 -1.26 -5.40 12.25
C CYS A 29 0.24 -5.29 11.96
N ILE A 30 0.63 -4.97 10.73
CA ILE A 30 2.04 -4.78 10.36
C ILE A 30 2.66 -3.68 11.23
N CYS A 31 2.00 -2.53 11.33
CA CYS A 31 2.44 -1.41 12.17
C CYS A 31 2.68 -1.81 13.64
N ASN A 32 1.79 -2.63 14.21
CA ASN A 32 1.92 -3.13 15.57
C ASN A 32 3.12 -4.08 15.74
N VAL A 33 3.35 -4.97 14.77
CA VAL A 33 4.50 -5.89 14.78
C VAL A 33 5.82 -5.12 14.69
N GLU A 34 5.92 -4.17 13.76
CA GLU A 34 7.16 -3.45 13.47
C GLU A 34 7.57 -2.48 14.58
N SER A 35 6.60 -1.83 15.24
CA SER A 35 6.92 -0.72 16.15
C SER A 35 5.99 -0.56 17.36
N GLY A 36 5.06 -1.48 17.57
CA GLY A 36 3.90 -1.23 18.46
C GLY A 36 3.04 -0.09 17.94
N CYS A 37 3.09 0.15 16.63
CA CYS A 37 2.48 1.25 15.90
C CYS A 37 2.82 2.64 16.45
N ARG A 38 4.12 2.91 16.63
CA ARG A 38 4.68 4.17 17.14
C ARG A 38 5.86 4.63 16.27
N PRO A 39 6.16 5.94 16.20
CA PRO A 39 7.31 6.43 15.46
C PRO A 39 8.59 6.23 16.30
N ILE A 40 9.17 5.03 16.24
CA ILE A 40 10.32 4.63 17.08
C ILE A 40 11.68 5.09 16.54
N GLY A 41 11.70 6.01 15.58
CA GLY A 41 12.92 6.46 14.93
C GLY A 41 13.55 5.37 14.07
N CYS A 42 14.86 5.44 13.87
CA CYS A 42 15.60 4.52 13.02
C CYS A 42 16.42 3.52 13.83
N ARG A 43 16.37 2.26 13.42
CA ARG A 43 17.18 1.17 13.98
C ARG A 43 18.02 0.56 12.87
N TYR A 44 19.26 0.24 13.18
CA TYR A 44 20.13 -0.43 12.21
C TYR A 44 19.80 -1.93 12.23
N ASP A 45 19.41 -2.47 11.08
CA ASP A 45 19.20 -3.90 10.87
C ASP A 45 19.62 -4.29 9.45
N VAL A 46 20.16 -5.51 9.29
CA VAL A 46 20.53 -6.10 7.99
C VAL A 46 21.18 -5.08 7.03
N TYR A 47 22.30 -4.50 7.48
CA TYR A 47 23.17 -3.59 6.71
C TYR A 47 22.61 -2.18 6.41
N SER A 48 21.39 -1.82 6.81
CA SER A 48 20.84 -0.48 6.59
C SER A 48 19.95 -0.01 7.77
N TYR A 49 19.53 1.25 7.75
CA TYR A 49 18.58 1.76 8.73
C TYR A 49 17.15 1.48 8.28
N SER A 50 16.34 0.97 9.20
CA SER A 50 14.89 0.80 9.10
C SER A 50 14.22 1.82 10.04
N CYS A 51 13.23 2.58 9.58
CA CYS A 51 12.72 3.74 10.30
C CYS A 51 11.20 3.72 10.53
N GLY A 52 10.79 4.30 11.66
CA GLY A 52 9.43 4.75 11.94
C GLY A 52 8.40 3.63 12.14
N TYR A 53 7.14 3.92 11.77
CA TYR A 53 5.98 3.09 12.11
C TYR A 53 6.04 1.66 11.55
N PHE A 54 6.59 1.52 10.34
CA PHE A 54 6.64 0.26 9.61
C PHE A 54 8.08 -0.21 9.38
N GLN A 55 9.05 0.36 10.11
CA GLN A 55 10.48 0.08 9.94
C GLN A 55 10.92 0.08 8.45
N ILE A 56 10.45 1.08 7.71
CA ILE A 56 10.72 1.25 6.27
C ILE A 56 12.21 1.48 6.07
N LYS A 57 12.83 0.84 5.07
CA LYS A 57 14.21 1.14 4.61
C LYS A 57 14.21 2.19 3.50
N GLU A 58 15.36 2.80 3.22
CA GLU A 58 15.46 3.90 2.24
C GLU A 58 15.05 3.44 0.84
N GLU A 59 15.55 2.31 0.37
CA GLU A 59 15.20 1.71 -0.92
C GLU A 59 13.70 1.40 -1.06
N TYR A 60 13.04 0.98 0.03
CA TYR A 60 11.60 0.77 0.05
C TYR A 60 10.86 2.10 -0.11
N TRP A 61 11.32 3.15 0.56
CA TRP A 61 10.78 4.51 0.43
C TRP A 61 10.99 5.08 -0.98
N GLU A 62 12.13 4.80 -1.60
CA GLU A 62 12.36 5.17 -3.00
C GLU A 62 11.37 4.47 -3.92
N ASP A 63 11.15 3.17 -3.69
CA ASP A 63 10.27 2.37 -4.52
C ASP A 63 8.79 2.71 -4.40
N CYS A 64 8.37 3.23 -3.25
CA CYS A 64 7.03 3.75 -3.04
C CYS A 64 6.83 5.18 -3.56
N GLY A 65 7.82 5.74 -4.26
CA GLY A 65 7.72 7.03 -4.95
C GLY A 65 8.21 8.23 -4.15
N ARG A 66 9.09 8.01 -3.15
CA ARG A 66 9.69 9.07 -2.32
C ARG A 66 8.68 10.05 -1.68
N PRO A 67 7.57 9.59 -1.05
CA PRO A 67 6.57 10.49 -0.48
C PRO A 67 7.10 11.30 0.70
N GLY A 68 6.49 12.46 0.96
CA GLY A 68 6.87 13.37 2.04
C GLY A 68 8.08 14.23 1.69
N THR A 69 8.74 14.78 2.71
CA THR A 69 9.91 15.67 2.53
C THR A 69 11.24 14.92 2.55
N SER A 70 11.29 13.74 3.18
CA SER A 70 12.47 12.88 3.27
C SER A 70 12.05 11.47 3.69
N TYR A 71 12.91 10.48 3.43
CA TYR A 71 12.77 9.11 3.91
C TYR A 71 12.42 9.06 5.42
N LYS A 72 13.30 9.58 6.28
CA LYS A 72 13.11 9.52 7.74
C LYS A 72 11.89 10.32 8.22
N GLY A 73 11.59 11.44 7.58
CA GLY A 73 10.42 12.25 7.88
C GLY A 73 9.13 11.50 7.55
N CYS A 74 9.06 10.89 6.37
CA CYS A 74 7.90 10.10 5.96
C CYS A 74 7.72 8.86 6.82
N ALA A 75 8.79 8.13 7.11
CA ALA A 75 8.74 6.92 7.92
C ALA A 75 8.17 7.18 9.34
N ASN A 76 8.46 8.35 9.92
CA ASN A 76 7.95 8.77 11.23
C ASN A 76 6.60 9.49 11.19
N ASP A 77 5.98 9.67 10.02
CA ASP A 77 4.60 10.14 9.88
C ASP A 77 3.68 8.97 9.49
N TYR A 78 2.67 8.69 10.31
CA TYR A 78 1.84 7.49 10.13
C TYR A 78 1.14 7.47 8.77
N THR A 79 0.64 8.62 8.33
CA THR A 79 -0.11 8.74 7.07
C THR A 79 0.83 8.57 5.87
N CYS A 80 1.97 9.25 5.89
CA CYS A 80 2.98 9.14 4.85
C CYS A 80 3.52 7.72 4.73
N ALA A 81 3.91 7.11 5.85
CA ALA A 81 4.42 5.74 5.88
C ALA A 81 3.35 4.73 5.43
N SER A 82 2.09 4.87 5.87
CA SER A 82 0.99 3.99 5.42
C SER A 82 0.77 4.10 3.91
N ASN A 83 0.83 5.31 3.36
CA ASN A 83 0.68 5.52 1.91
C ASN A 83 1.88 4.97 1.13
N CYS A 84 3.09 5.07 1.69
CA CYS A 84 4.28 4.43 1.12
C CYS A 84 4.10 2.90 1.04
N VAL A 85 3.68 2.24 2.13
CA VAL A 85 3.41 0.79 2.11
C VAL A 85 2.35 0.44 1.06
N ARG A 86 1.24 1.20 0.99
CA ARG A 86 0.21 0.97 -0.05
C ARG A 86 0.77 1.09 -1.47
N ALA A 87 1.56 2.12 -1.74
CA ALA A 87 2.14 2.34 -3.06
C ALA A 87 3.14 1.24 -3.44
N TYR A 88 3.98 0.81 -2.49
CA TYR A 88 4.92 -0.30 -2.68
C TYR A 88 4.18 -1.61 -2.99
N MET A 89 3.16 -1.96 -2.20
CA MET A 89 2.36 -3.17 -2.42
C MET A 89 1.66 -3.13 -3.78
N LYS A 90 1.07 -1.98 -4.14
CA LYS A 90 0.45 -1.77 -5.46
C LYS A 90 1.45 -1.95 -6.60
N ARG A 91 2.70 -1.52 -6.43
CA ARG A 91 3.76 -1.65 -7.44
C ARG A 91 4.17 -3.10 -7.67
N TYR A 92 4.31 -3.90 -6.62
CA TYR A 92 4.97 -5.21 -6.72
C TYR A 92 4.02 -6.41 -6.72
N ILE A 93 2.83 -6.32 -6.12
CA ILE A 93 1.97 -7.51 -5.92
C ILE A 93 1.60 -8.19 -7.24
N GLY A 94 1.28 -7.44 -8.29
CA GLY A 94 0.90 -7.99 -9.59
C GLY A 94 2.03 -8.75 -10.29
N GLY A 95 3.29 -8.37 -10.05
CA GLY A 95 4.47 -9.04 -10.62
C GLY A 95 5.06 -10.15 -9.74
N SER A 96 4.62 -10.24 -8.47
CA SER A 96 5.17 -11.18 -7.49
C SER A 96 4.71 -12.64 -7.69
N GLY A 97 3.59 -12.86 -8.38
CA GLY A 97 2.91 -14.16 -8.43
C GLY A 97 2.13 -14.51 -7.15
N CYS A 98 2.14 -13.64 -6.15
CA CYS A 98 1.39 -13.82 -4.89
C CYS A 98 -0.05 -13.26 -4.99
N PRO A 99 -1.01 -13.83 -4.26
CA PRO A 99 -2.35 -13.27 -4.15
C PRO A 99 -2.33 -11.93 -3.39
N ALA A 100 -3.18 -10.99 -3.80
CA ALA A 100 -3.31 -9.69 -3.15
C ALA A 100 -4.08 -9.78 -1.82
N ASN A 101 -3.44 -10.34 -0.79
CA ASN A 101 -4.00 -10.53 0.55
C ASN A 101 -2.97 -10.17 1.64
N CYS A 102 -3.42 -10.09 2.90
CA CYS A 102 -2.56 -9.64 3.99
C CYS A 102 -1.36 -10.55 4.25
N GLU A 103 -1.53 -11.86 4.08
CA GLU A 103 -0.44 -12.84 4.23
C GLU A 103 0.70 -12.59 3.22
N SER A 104 0.38 -12.19 1.99
CA SER A 104 1.39 -11.88 0.98
C SER A 104 2.00 -10.49 1.10
N TYR A 105 1.42 -9.61 1.93
CA TYR A 105 1.92 -8.25 2.15
C TYR A 105 2.80 -8.11 3.40
N ALA A 106 2.80 -9.12 4.28
CA ALA A 106 3.58 -9.14 5.52
C ALA A 106 4.84 -9.98 5.34
#